data_AF-A0A7C7SEB2-F1
#
_entry.id   AF-A0A7C7SEB2-F1
#
_cell.length_a   1.000
_cell.length_b   1.000
_cell.length_c   1.000
_cell.angle_alpha   90.00
_cell.angle_beta   90.00
_cell.angle_gamma   90.00
#
_symmetry.space_group_name_H-M   'P 1'
#
loop_
_entity.id
_entity.type
_entity.pdbx_description
1 polymer ?
#
loop_
_entity_poly.entity_id
_entity_poly.type
_entity_poly.pdbx_seq_one_letter_code
_entity_poly.pdbx_strand_id
1 'polypeptide(L)'
;MSFFVTSVGLGDGANLGGLAGADAHCQTLATAAGRGASTWQAYLSTQGPNAVNARDRIGSGPWYASGGRRRVATDVASLHGDTLELAQLGNALGKVISMTENGDRVNGVGDSPNQHDILTGSHTNGRGYTDGMDHTCNNWTGNGTGSAQLGHSDKQGGNNGSWNSSHPSRGCGQADLVATGGAGLFYCFATN
;
A
#
# COMPACT_ATOMS: atom_id res chain seq x y z
N MET A 1 8.37 -12.69 -7.17
CA MET A 1 7.70 -11.70 -6.33
C MET A 1 8.74 -10.90 -5.59
N SER A 2 8.60 -9.61 -5.80
CA SER A 2 9.30 -8.52 -5.13
C SER A 2 8.26 -7.44 -4.75
N PHE A 3 6.98 -7.79 -4.82
CA PHE A 3 5.83 -6.99 -4.45
C PHE A 3 4.70 -7.92 -4.00
N PHE A 4 3.96 -7.52 -2.97
CA PHE A 4 2.67 -8.11 -2.59
C PHE A 4 1.83 -7.11 -1.78
N VAL A 5 0.52 -7.37 -1.66
CA VAL A 5 -0.36 -6.77 -0.65
C VAL A 5 -0.38 -7.68 0.56
N THR A 6 -0.23 -7.16 1.78
CA THR A 6 -0.34 -8.01 2.98
C THR A 6 -1.64 -8.83 2.97
N SER A 7 -1.58 -10.15 3.18
CA SER A 7 -2.79 -10.97 3.33
C SER A 7 -3.63 -10.61 4.55
N VAL A 8 -3.00 -10.04 5.57
CA VAL A 8 -3.61 -9.63 6.83
C VAL A 8 -2.91 -8.39 7.37
N GLY A 9 -3.67 -7.46 7.97
CA GLY A 9 -3.12 -6.33 8.70
C GLY A 9 -2.56 -6.73 10.07
N LEU A 10 -2.16 -5.76 10.90
CA LEU A 10 -1.68 -6.03 12.27
C LEU A 10 -2.83 -6.26 13.27
N GLY A 11 -4.08 -6.00 12.87
CA GLY A 11 -5.27 -6.18 13.72
C GLY A 11 -5.54 -5.01 14.68
N ASP A 12 -4.70 -3.96 14.66
CA ASP A 12 -4.86 -2.75 15.47
C ASP A 12 -5.13 -1.50 14.60
N GLY A 13 -5.96 -1.67 13.55
CA GLY A 13 -6.26 -0.60 12.60
C GLY A 13 -5.01 -0.11 11.88
N ALA A 14 -4.82 1.22 11.83
CA ALA A 14 -3.67 1.87 11.22
C ALA A 14 -2.48 2.06 12.19
N ASN A 15 -2.57 1.56 13.43
CA ASN A 15 -1.41 1.49 14.32
C ASN A 15 -0.53 0.32 13.89
N LEU A 16 0.46 0.62 13.05
CA LEU A 16 1.39 -0.36 12.52
C LEU A 16 2.70 -0.42 13.34
N GLY A 17 2.79 0.33 14.44
CA GLY A 17 4.05 0.54 15.17
C GLY A 17 5.02 1.47 14.41
N GLY A 18 4.48 2.41 13.63
CA GLY A 18 5.26 3.24 12.72
C GLY A 18 5.78 2.48 11.49
N LEU A 19 6.64 3.13 10.71
CA LEU A 19 7.23 2.51 9.51
C LEU A 19 8.02 1.23 9.83
N ALA A 20 8.76 1.22 10.94
CA ALA A 20 9.54 0.06 11.34
C ALA A 20 8.67 -1.17 11.66
N GLY A 21 7.52 -0.97 12.30
CA GLY A 21 6.59 -2.06 12.57
C GLY A 21 5.90 -2.56 11.29
N ALA A 22 5.53 -1.66 10.38
CA ALA A 22 5.00 -2.03 9.07
C ALA A 22 6.02 -2.84 8.23
N ASP A 23 7.29 -2.42 8.22
CA ASP A 23 8.37 -3.15 7.54
C ASP A 23 8.61 -4.53 8.15
N ALA A 24 8.60 -4.63 9.48
CA ALA A 24 8.73 -5.91 10.18
C ALA A 24 7.58 -6.88 9.85
N HIS A 25 6.36 -6.36 9.68
CA HIS A 25 5.22 -7.16 9.24
C HIS A 25 5.39 -7.64 7.80
N CYS A 26 5.80 -6.76 6.88
CA CYS A 26 6.15 -7.15 5.51
C CYS A 26 7.22 -8.24 5.49
N GLN A 27 8.28 -8.09 6.28
CA GLN A 27 9.36 -9.08 6.38
C GLN A 27 8.85 -10.42 6.92
N THR A 28 7.96 -10.41 7.91
CA THR A 28 7.37 -11.60 8.52
C THR A 28 6.54 -12.39 7.50
N LEU A 29 5.62 -11.72 6.81
CA LEU A 29 4.77 -12.34 5.79
C LEU A 29 5.61 -12.87 4.62
N ALA A 30 6.56 -12.08 4.14
CA ALA A 30 7.45 -12.52 3.07
C ALA A 30 8.30 -13.73 3.47
N THR A 31 8.77 -13.79 4.72
CA THR A 31 9.51 -14.94 5.24
C THR A 31 8.65 -16.20 5.24
N ALA A 32 7.41 -16.11 5.70
CA ALA A 32 6.46 -17.22 5.68
C ALA A 32 6.20 -17.71 4.24
N ALA A 33 6.18 -16.81 3.26
CA ALA A 33 6.05 -17.12 1.84
C ALA A 33 7.38 -17.52 1.14
N GLY A 34 8.45 -17.78 1.91
CA GLY A 34 9.74 -18.26 1.39
C GLY A 34 10.63 -17.18 0.74
N ARG A 35 10.42 -15.89 1.06
CA ARG A 35 11.21 -14.74 0.57
C ARG A 35 11.86 -13.91 1.67
N GLY A 36 12.19 -14.55 2.79
CA GLY A 36 12.84 -13.87 3.93
C GLY A 36 14.26 -13.37 3.66
N ALA A 37 14.92 -13.85 2.60
CA ALA A 37 16.28 -13.41 2.25
C ALA A 37 16.34 -12.01 1.62
N SER A 38 15.21 -11.48 1.14
CA SER A 38 15.10 -10.11 0.64
C SER A 38 14.77 -9.16 1.78
N THR A 39 15.15 -7.89 1.63
CA THR A 39 14.73 -6.80 2.51
C THR A 39 13.42 -6.21 2.01
N TRP A 40 12.40 -6.19 2.89
CA TRP A 40 11.06 -5.70 2.57
C TRP A 40 10.75 -4.38 3.25
N GLN A 41 10.08 -3.49 2.51
CA GLN A 41 9.63 -2.18 2.97
C GLN A 41 8.13 -2.03 2.69
N ALA A 42 7.40 -1.51 3.66
CA ALA A 42 6.02 -1.10 3.49
C ALA A 42 5.94 0.18 2.66
N TYR A 43 5.07 0.21 1.66
CA TYR A 43 4.78 1.42 0.88
C TYR A 43 3.87 2.35 1.68
N LEU A 44 4.49 3.14 2.55
CA LEU A 44 3.80 4.09 3.42
C LEU A 44 4.61 5.37 3.50
N SER A 45 3.94 6.50 3.31
CA SER A 45 4.51 7.81 3.59
C SER A 45 4.22 8.22 5.03
N THR A 46 5.03 9.12 5.58
CA THR A 46 4.76 9.83 6.83
C THR A 46 4.56 11.33 6.56
N GLN A 47 4.14 12.07 7.57
CA GLN A 47 3.90 13.51 7.53
C GLN A 47 4.67 14.25 8.63
N GLY A 48 4.78 15.57 8.45
CA GLY A 48 5.43 16.47 9.38
C GLY A 48 6.94 16.62 9.18
N PRO A 49 7.65 17.17 10.18
CA PRO A 49 9.10 17.31 10.12
C PRO A 49 9.77 15.95 9.93
N ASN A 50 10.66 15.84 8.94
CA ASN A 50 11.32 14.59 8.53
C ASN A 50 10.36 13.53 7.96
N ALA A 51 9.27 13.98 7.33
CA ALA A 51 8.39 13.11 6.55
C ALA A 51 9.20 12.26 5.55
N VAL A 52 8.81 10.99 5.44
CA VAL A 52 9.40 10.03 4.52
C VAL A 52 8.37 9.73 3.44
N ASN A 53 8.80 9.75 2.17
CA ASN A 53 7.93 9.37 1.07
C ASN A 53 8.00 7.86 0.83
N ALA A 54 6.84 7.23 0.60
CA ALA A 54 6.77 5.81 0.27
C ALA A 54 7.65 5.45 -0.94
N ARG A 55 7.64 6.29 -1.98
CA ARG A 55 8.39 6.05 -3.22
C ARG A 55 9.91 5.98 -3.04
N ASP A 56 10.44 6.64 -2.03
CA ASP A 56 11.89 6.73 -1.80
C ASP A 56 12.42 5.49 -1.05
N ARG A 57 11.51 4.65 -0.51
CA ARG A 57 11.84 3.51 0.34
C ARG A 57 11.81 2.16 -0.37
N ILE A 58 11.11 2.06 -1.51
CA ILE A 58 10.76 0.76 -2.12
C ILE A 58 11.81 0.19 -3.08
N GLY A 59 13.00 0.79 -3.15
CA GLY A 59 14.07 0.39 -4.07
C GLY A 59 13.85 0.90 -5.50
N SER A 60 14.68 0.44 -6.44
CA SER A 60 14.65 0.89 -7.84
C SER A 60 13.75 0.07 -8.75
N GLY A 61 13.24 -1.08 -8.28
CA GLY A 61 12.59 -2.07 -9.14
C GLY A 61 13.60 -2.85 -10.00
N PRO A 62 13.11 -3.69 -10.94
CA PRO A 62 11.71 -3.97 -11.25
C PRO A 62 11.02 -4.81 -10.18
N TRP A 63 9.71 -4.58 -10.01
CA TRP A 63 8.90 -5.38 -9.08
C TRP A 63 7.97 -6.34 -9.81
N TYR A 64 7.81 -7.53 -9.22
CA TYR A 64 6.94 -8.58 -9.75
C TYR A 64 5.97 -9.03 -8.68
N ALA A 65 4.72 -9.29 -9.07
CA ALA A 65 3.70 -9.87 -8.21
C ALA A 65 4.04 -11.32 -7.82
N SER A 66 3.19 -11.93 -6.98
CA SER A 66 3.29 -13.34 -6.62
C SER A 66 3.33 -14.24 -7.86
N GLY A 67 4.05 -15.37 -7.75
CA GLY A 67 4.42 -16.22 -8.89
C GLY A 67 5.51 -15.67 -9.81
N GLY A 68 5.92 -14.40 -9.67
CA GLY A 68 7.14 -13.82 -10.28
C GLY A 68 7.08 -13.56 -11.80
N ARG A 69 5.99 -13.95 -12.48
CA ARG A 69 5.86 -13.78 -13.94
C ARG A 69 5.24 -12.45 -14.36
N ARG A 70 4.49 -11.79 -13.46
CA ARG A 70 3.74 -10.58 -13.76
C ARG A 70 4.48 -9.37 -13.19
N ARG A 71 5.00 -8.52 -14.07
CA ARG A 71 5.68 -7.27 -13.68
C ARG A 71 4.65 -6.24 -13.21
N VAL A 72 4.93 -5.58 -12.10
CA VAL A 72 4.16 -4.48 -11.53
C VAL A 72 4.57 -3.16 -12.18
N ALA A 73 5.87 -2.87 -12.16
CA ALA A 73 6.50 -1.70 -12.76
C ALA A 73 7.98 -2.01 -13.04
N THR A 74 8.58 -1.29 -13.99
CA THR A 74 10.02 -1.43 -14.30
C THR A 74 10.88 -0.69 -13.30
N ASP A 75 10.40 0.44 -12.82
CA ASP A 75 11.12 1.35 -11.95
C ASP A 75 10.16 2.29 -11.22
N VAL A 76 10.70 3.14 -10.33
CA VAL A 76 9.93 4.11 -9.54
C VAL A 76 9.16 5.08 -10.44
N ALA A 77 9.73 5.52 -11.56
CA ALA A 77 9.10 6.49 -12.45
C ALA A 77 7.90 5.87 -13.18
N SER A 78 8.05 4.65 -13.69
CA SER A 78 6.97 3.90 -14.32
C SER A 78 5.88 3.50 -13.32
N LEU A 79 6.22 3.27 -12.06
CA LEU A 79 5.27 2.95 -11.01
C LEU A 79 4.34 4.15 -10.70
N HIS A 80 4.88 5.37 -10.70
CA HIS A 80 4.15 6.59 -10.31
C HIS A 80 3.70 7.45 -11.49
N GLY A 81 4.09 7.12 -12.73
CA GLY A 81 3.74 7.91 -13.90
C GLY A 81 4.37 9.30 -13.88
N ASP A 82 5.67 9.40 -13.58
CA ASP A 82 6.37 10.69 -13.38
C ASP A 82 6.38 11.59 -14.62
N THR A 83 6.15 11.04 -15.81
CA THR A 83 5.93 11.79 -17.06
C THR A 83 4.56 11.49 -17.62
N LEU A 84 4.03 12.36 -18.49
CA LEU A 84 2.75 12.13 -19.15
C LEU A 84 2.73 10.81 -19.95
N GLU A 85 3.84 10.49 -20.62
CA GLU A 85 4.00 9.23 -21.35
C GLU A 85 3.90 8.02 -20.40
N LEU A 86 4.62 8.05 -19.28
CA LEU A 86 4.56 6.97 -18.28
C LEU A 86 3.18 6.87 -17.62
N ALA A 87 2.50 7.99 -17.37
CA ALA A 87 1.16 8.02 -16.82
C ALA A 87 0.12 7.44 -17.80
N GLN A 88 0.27 7.70 -19.10
CA GLN A 88 -0.59 7.14 -20.15
C GLN A 88 -0.40 5.63 -20.32
N LEU A 89 0.85 5.14 -20.20
CA LEU A 89 1.14 3.70 -20.19
C LEU A 89 0.62 3.02 -18.92
N GLY A 90 0.81 3.67 -17.78
CA GLY A 90 0.42 3.19 -16.46
C GLY A 90 1.26 2.02 -15.93
N ASN A 91 1.15 1.78 -14.63
CA ASN A 91 1.64 0.56 -13.99
C ASN A 91 0.64 -0.59 -14.15
N ALA A 92 1.08 -1.83 -13.86
CA ALA A 92 0.25 -3.01 -14.03
C ALA A 92 -0.69 -3.30 -12.85
N LEU A 93 -0.73 -2.48 -11.80
CA LEU A 93 -1.55 -2.76 -10.62
C LEU A 93 -3.04 -2.85 -10.98
N GLY A 94 -3.76 -3.61 -10.17
CA GLY A 94 -5.18 -3.94 -10.36
C GLY A 94 -5.49 -5.34 -9.86
N LYS A 95 -6.76 -5.75 -9.90
CA LYS A 95 -7.28 -6.95 -9.21
C LYS A 95 -6.51 -8.26 -9.50
N VAL A 96 -5.92 -8.38 -10.68
CA VAL A 96 -5.19 -9.58 -11.13
C VAL A 96 -3.70 -9.55 -10.74
N ILE A 97 -3.15 -8.37 -10.46
CA ILE A 97 -1.72 -8.17 -10.14
C ILE A 97 -1.48 -7.95 -8.65
N SER A 98 -2.38 -7.22 -7.97
CA SER A 98 -2.32 -6.93 -6.55
C SER A 98 -2.70 -8.16 -5.71
N MET A 99 -1.78 -9.12 -5.64
CA MET A 99 -1.93 -10.38 -4.93
C MET A 99 -1.23 -10.37 -3.58
N THR A 100 -1.64 -11.29 -2.71
CA THR A 100 -0.97 -11.51 -1.42
C THR A 100 0.39 -12.19 -1.58
N GLU A 101 1.17 -12.23 -0.50
CA GLU A 101 2.43 -12.96 -0.44
C GLU A 101 2.25 -14.46 -0.76
N ASN A 102 1.07 -15.01 -0.49
CA ASN A 102 0.70 -16.40 -0.79
C ASN A 102 0.19 -16.60 -2.22
N GLY A 103 -0.01 -15.50 -2.97
CA GLY A 103 -0.54 -15.53 -4.33
C GLY A 103 -2.07 -15.50 -4.43
N ASP A 104 -2.75 -15.25 -3.32
CA ASP A 104 -4.20 -15.09 -3.29
C ASP A 104 -4.61 -13.73 -3.85
N ARG A 105 -5.84 -13.66 -4.35
CA ARG A 105 -6.44 -12.38 -4.74
C ARG A 105 -6.84 -11.62 -3.48
N VAL A 106 -6.60 -10.33 -3.47
CA VAL A 106 -7.20 -9.43 -2.48
C VAL A 106 -8.65 -9.20 -2.88
N ASN A 107 -9.57 -9.38 -1.93
CA ASN A 107 -10.97 -9.07 -2.16
C ASN A 107 -11.14 -7.59 -2.49
N GLY A 108 -11.91 -7.29 -3.53
CA GLY A 108 -12.22 -5.93 -3.91
C GLY A 108 -13.66 -5.75 -4.38
N VAL A 109 -13.88 -4.78 -5.27
CA VAL A 109 -15.22 -4.49 -5.81
C VAL A 109 -15.83 -5.78 -6.38
N GLY A 110 -17.05 -6.09 -5.90
CA GLY A 110 -17.81 -7.29 -6.25
C GLY A 110 -17.58 -8.52 -5.36
N ASP A 111 -16.60 -8.49 -4.45
CA ASP A 111 -16.32 -9.58 -3.50
C ASP A 111 -16.94 -9.27 -2.12
N SER A 112 -17.08 -10.31 -1.29
CA SER A 112 -17.58 -10.19 0.09
C SER A 112 -16.66 -10.92 1.08
N PRO A 113 -16.11 -10.22 2.10
CA PRO A 113 -16.16 -8.77 2.30
C PRO A 113 -15.35 -8.01 1.24
N ASN A 114 -15.67 -6.72 0.99
CA ASN A 114 -14.80 -5.82 0.23
C ASN A 114 -13.60 -5.38 1.08
N GLN A 115 -12.37 -5.50 0.55
CA GLN A 115 -11.12 -5.18 1.26
C GLN A 115 -10.10 -4.47 0.36
N HIS A 116 -10.55 -3.80 -0.71
CA HIS A 116 -9.63 -3.21 -1.68
C HIS A 116 -8.91 -1.96 -1.19
N ASP A 117 -9.37 -1.32 -0.11
CA ASP A 117 -8.74 -0.12 0.42
C ASP A 117 -7.43 -0.48 1.13
N ILE A 118 -6.35 0.12 0.63
CA ILE A 118 -4.98 -0.14 1.06
C ILE A 118 -4.38 1.14 1.68
N LEU A 119 -3.81 1.02 2.87
CA LEU A 119 -3.13 2.11 3.59
C LEU A 119 -1.88 2.57 2.82
N THR A 120 -1.72 3.88 2.61
CA THR A 120 -0.60 4.44 1.83
C THR A 120 -0.06 5.76 2.39
N GLY A 121 -0.94 6.64 2.89
CA GLY A 121 -0.58 7.99 3.34
C GLY A 121 0.03 8.88 2.25
N SER A 122 -0.17 8.54 0.98
CA SER A 122 0.61 9.07 -0.13
C SER A 122 -0.26 9.73 -1.19
N HIS A 123 0.26 10.77 -1.83
CA HIS A 123 -0.26 11.27 -3.10
C HIS A 123 -0.02 10.26 -4.22
N THR A 124 -0.65 10.46 -5.39
CA THR A 124 -0.48 9.61 -6.59
C THR A 124 0.97 9.47 -7.02
N ASN A 125 1.78 10.51 -6.83
CA ASN A 125 3.22 10.50 -7.10
C ASN A 125 4.06 9.77 -6.04
N GLY A 126 3.45 9.17 -5.03
CA GLY A 126 4.10 8.40 -3.96
C GLY A 126 4.82 9.21 -2.89
N ARG A 127 4.50 10.51 -2.78
CA ARG A 127 5.00 11.40 -1.73
C ARG A 127 3.98 11.61 -0.62
N GLY A 128 4.45 11.89 0.59
CA GLY A 128 3.59 12.22 1.73
C GLY A 128 2.82 13.53 1.53
N TYR A 129 1.66 13.62 2.18
CA TYR A 129 0.89 14.86 2.25
C TYR A 129 1.61 15.90 3.10
N THR A 130 1.47 17.18 2.74
CA THR A 130 2.13 18.31 3.41
C THR A 130 1.16 19.33 4.00
N ASP A 131 -0.15 19.08 3.87
CA ASP A 131 -1.18 19.89 4.52
C ASP A 131 -1.29 19.57 6.02
N GLY A 132 -2.15 20.33 6.72
CA GLY A 132 -2.34 20.16 8.17
C GLY A 132 -3.27 19.02 8.57
N MET A 133 -3.80 18.24 7.63
CA MET A 133 -4.69 17.12 7.92
C MET A 133 -3.87 15.84 8.15
N ASP A 134 -4.36 14.96 9.02
CA ASP A 134 -3.76 13.65 9.23
C ASP A 134 -4.22 12.68 8.14
N HIS A 135 -3.27 12.26 7.32
CA HIS A 135 -3.40 11.28 6.24
C HIS A 135 -2.64 9.99 6.54
N THR A 136 -2.10 9.82 7.75
CA THR A 136 -1.22 8.69 8.11
C THR A 136 -1.59 8.06 9.44
N CYS A 137 -2.68 8.48 10.08
CA CYS A 137 -3.08 8.03 11.41
C CYS A 137 -1.94 8.20 12.43
N ASN A 138 -1.48 9.44 12.56
CA ASN A 138 -0.34 9.84 13.38
C ASN A 138 0.93 9.04 13.04
N ASN A 139 1.34 9.09 11.77
CA ASN A 139 2.52 8.37 11.27
C ASN A 139 2.52 6.87 11.62
N TRP A 140 1.35 6.24 11.45
CA TRP A 140 1.11 4.80 11.64
C TRP A 140 1.26 4.33 13.08
N THR A 141 0.97 5.19 14.04
CA THR A 141 0.96 4.87 15.48
C THR A 141 -0.42 5.03 16.13
N GLY A 142 -1.41 5.50 15.38
CA GLY A 142 -2.77 5.73 15.85
C GLY A 142 -3.79 4.74 15.30
N ASN A 143 -4.75 4.36 16.15
CA ASN A 143 -5.87 3.45 15.84
C ASN A 143 -7.25 4.04 16.21
N GLY A 144 -7.33 5.36 16.42
CA GLY A 144 -8.54 6.05 16.88
C GLY A 144 -9.01 7.13 15.89
N THR A 145 -9.16 8.35 16.38
CA THR A 145 -9.52 9.52 15.58
C THR A 145 -8.39 9.90 14.62
N GLY A 146 -8.75 10.34 13.42
CA GLY A 146 -7.84 10.71 12.34
C GLY A 146 -8.28 10.06 11.04
N SER A 147 -7.44 10.10 10.02
CA SER A 147 -7.65 9.37 8.78
C SER A 147 -6.32 8.92 8.18
N ALA A 148 -6.36 7.87 7.38
CA ALA A 148 -5.28 7.47 6.50
C ALA A 148 -5.69 7.73 5.05
N GLN A 149 -4.78 8.25 4.22
CA GLN A 149 -5.00 8.25 2.79
C GLN A 149 -4.85 6.81 2.26
N LEU A 150 -5.86 6.38 1.50
CA LEU A 150 -5.99 5.03 0.97
C LEU A 150 -5.81 5.04 -0.55
N GLY A 151 -5.44 3.90 -1.11
CA GLY A 151 -5.58 3.59 -2.52
C GLY A 151 -6.29 2.25 -2.73
N HIS A 152 -6.54 1.87 -3.99
CA HIS A 152 -7.31 0.67 -4.32
C HIS A 152 -6.43 -0.42 -4.94
N SER A 153 -6.37 -1.59 -4.30
CA SER A 153 -5.65 -2.75 -4.84
C SER A 153 -6.17 -3.21 -6.20
N ASP A 154 -7.46 -3.00 -6.47
CA ASP A 154 -8.12 -3.39 -7.70
C ASP A 154 -8.20 -2.27 -8.75
N LYS A 155 -7.82 -1.03 -8.39
CA LYS A 155 -7.99 0.21 -9.19
C LYS A 155 -9.44 0.47 -9.61
N GLN A 156 -10.41 0.10 -8.77
CA GLN A 156 -11.83 0.28 -9.04
C GLN A 156 -12.53 1.02 -7.90
N GLY A 157 -13.60 1.77 -8.23
CA GLY A 157 -14.48 2.42 -7.24
C GLY A 157 -14.38 3.95 -7.21
N GLY A 158 -15.42 4.59 -6.65
CA GLY A 158 -15.38 5.98 -6.17
C GLY A 158 -15.01 7.09 -7.16
N ASN A 159 -15.17 6.91 -8.47
CA ASN A 159 -14.70 7.81 -9.54
C ASN A 159 -13.17 8.07 -9.56
N ASN A 160 -12.40 7.45 -8.66
CA ASN A 160 -10.95 7.55 -8.55
C ASN A 160 -10.37 6.16 -8.27
N GLY A 161 -9.89 5.49 -9.32
CA GLY A 161 -9.27 4.16 -9.25
C GLY A 161 -7.76 4.20 -8.99
N SER A 162 -7.28 5.20 -8.25
CA SER A 162 -5.86 5.30 -7.91
C SER A 162 -5.44 4.12 -7.03
N TRP A 163 -4.27 3.54 -7.31
CA TRP A 163 -3.78 2.43 -6.49
C TRP A 163 -3.20 2.90 -5.15
N ASN A 164 -2.81 4.16 -5.03
CA ASN A 164 -2.14 4.72 -3.85
C ASN A 164 -2.76 6.00 -3.29
N SER A 165 -3.81 6.56 -3.89
CA SER A 165 -4.35 7.87 -3.48
C SER A 165 -5.79 8.10 -3.97
N SER A 166 -6.73 7.26 -3.52
CA SER A 166 -8.15 7.31 -3.86
C SER A 166 -8.94 8.27 -2.96
N HIS A 167 -8.98 8.00 -1.65
CA HIS A 167 -9.74 8.77 -0.65
C HIS A 167 -9.21 8.55 0.78
N PRO A 168 -9.56 9.42 1.74
CA PRO A 168 -9.29 9.16 3.15
C PRO A 168 -10.13 8.01 3.72
N SER A 169 -9.64 7.38 4.78
CA SER A 169 -10.41 6.46 5.61
C SER A 169 -11.44 7.20 6.48
N ARG A 170 -12.46 6.48 6.97
CA ARG A 170 -13.42 7.02 7.96
C ARG A 170 -12.80 7.31 9.32
N GLY A 171 -11.69 6.63 9.63
CA GLY A 171 -11.03 6.60 10.93
C GLY A 171 -9.77 5.75 10.85
N CYS A 172 -9.03 5.69 11.95
CA CYS A 172 -7.80 4.90 12.05
C CYS A 172 -8.02 3.53 12.69
N GLY A 173 -9.17 3.31 13.33
CA GLY A 173 -9.50 2.04 13.99
C GLY A 173 -9.86 0.94 13.00
N GLN A 174 -9.68 -0.31 13.42
CA GLN A 174 -9.98 -1.47 12.57
C GLN A 174 -11.42 -1.45 12.05
N ALA A 175 -12.38 -1.12 12.91
CA ALA A 175 -13.79 -1.03 12.53
C ALA A 175 -14.04 0.06 11.48
N ASP A 176 -13.33 1.20 11.57
CA ASP A 176 -13.44 2.28 10.60
C ASP A 176 -12.85 1.92 9.25
N LEU A 177 -11.71 1.22 9.24
CA LEU A 177 -11.10 0.71 8.01
C LEU A 177 -12.03 -0.30 7.32
N VAL A 178 -12.62 -1.22 8.08
CA VAL A 178 -13.63 -2.17 7.56
C VAL A 178 -14.87 -1.45 7.03
N ALA A 179 -15.36 -0.45 7.76
CA ALA A 179 -16.52 0.33 7.34
C ALA A 179 -16.24 1.20 6.10
N THR A 180 -14.98 1.54 5.84
CA THR A 180 -14.56 2.26 4.63
C THR A 180 -14.55 1.34 3.40
N GLY A 181 -14.06 0.11 3.54
CA GLY A 181 -13.87 -0.82 2.43
C GLY A 181 -12.52 -1.56 2.44
N GLY A 182 -11.79 -1.51 3.56
CA GLY A 182 -10.47 -2.11 3.72
C GLY A 182 -10.39 -3.10 4.88
N ALA A 183 -9.17 -3.53 5.19
CA ALA A 183 -8.90 -4.40 6.34
C ALA A 183 -7.61 -4.04 7.09
N GLY A 184 -7.08 -2.83 6.88
CA GLY A 184 -5.75 -2.45 7.37
C GLY A 184 -4.61 -3.11 6.60
N LEU A 185 -4.84 -3.38 5.31
CA LEU A 185 -3.84 -3.95 4.42
C LEU A 185 -2.95 -2.84 3.86
N PHE A 186 -1.72 -3.19 3.51
CA PHE A 186 -0.74 -2.29 2.89
C PHE A 186 0.12 -3.03 1.86
N TYR A 187 0.83 -2.29 1.01
CA TYR A 187 1.75 -2.88 0.03
C TYR A 187 3.14 -3.09 0.63
N CYS A 188 3.79 -4.19 0.24
CA CYS A 188 5.15 -4.53 0.61
C CYS A 188 6.01 -4.67 -0.66
N PHE A 189 7.15 -3.99 -0.70
CA PHE A 189 8.09 -4.01 -1.82
C PHE A 189 9.46 -4.53 -1.35
N ALA A 190 10.09 -5.38 -2.16
CA ALA A 190 11.48 -5.76 -1.95
C ALA A 190 12.40 -4.65 -2.49
N THR A 191 13.51 -4.38 -1.79
CA THR A 191 14.40 -3.24 -2.05
C THR A 191 15.77 -3.60 -2.62
N ASN A 192 16.03 -4.89 -2.84
CA ASN A 192 17.34 -5.43 -3.25
C ASN A 192 17.30 -6.02 -4.66
#